data_AF-A0A7Y0AUB1-F1
#
_entry.id   AF-A0A7Y0AUB1-F1
#
_cell.length_a   1.000
_cell.length_b   1.000
_cell.length_c   1.000
_cell.angle_alpha   90.00
_cell.angle_beta   90.00
_cell.angle_gamma   90.00
#
_symmetry.space_group_name_H-M   'P 1'
#
loop_
_entity.id
_entity.type
_entity.pdbx_description
1 polymer ?
#
loop_
_entity_poly.entity_id
_entity_poly.type
_entity_poly.pdbx_seq_one_letter_code
_entity_poly.pdbx_strand_id
1 'polypeptide(L)'
;MNMQTHITNGQTLPISEPAQGQPDHEWALLTAIYRYRAEWNDYLARSLVDDAAPDLSKASYSVLRTWMTPATNWHEAEQALKLAFEEQEAGDSPLIEPMLKAVIDWMQNERSRERFAVVTNDEPSDELVRIGKLIAEHRQTLLLWSDVGPFADESDKRFDPAMVPVVELLDKREAELLQALINEPVSSIEAIQAKGAHLAAMHERSSLSYEAAFAFVASFRNPNVRIAR
;
A
#
# COMPACT_ATOMS: atom_id res chain seq x y z
N MET A 1 51.65 16.14 47.11
CA MET A 1 51.52 17.60 47.00
C MET A 1 50.93 17.89 45.64
N ASN A 2 49.75 18.50 45.66
CA ASN A 2 48.92 19.02 44.55
C ASN A 2 48.25 18.06 43.57
N MET A 3 46.96 17.82 43.87
CA MET A 3 45.85 17.82 42.92
C MET A 3 45.84 19.10 42.08
N GLN A 4 45.43 19.01 40.80
CA GLN A 4 44.32 19.81 40.28
C GLN A 4 43.78 19.26 38.95
N THR A 5 42.47 19.12 38.93
CA THR A 5 41.54 18.72 37.87
C THR A 5 41.38 19.78 36.79
N HIS A 6 41.17 19.36 35.55
CA HIS A 6 40.18 19.98 34.66
C HIS A 6 39.54 18.91 33.77
N ILE A 7 38.29 18.58 34.09
CA ILE A 7 37.35 17.88 33.20
C ILE A 7 36.60 18.97 32.45
N THR A 8 36.62 18.96 31.12
CA THR A 8 35.56 19.58 30.33
C THR A 8 35.41 18.85 28.99
N ASN A 9 34.18 18.38 28.79
CA ASN A 9 33.58 17.70 27.64
C ASN A 9 34.17 18.02 26.26
N GLY A 10 34.40 16.96 25.49
CA GLY A 10 34.74 17.02 24.07
C GLY A 10 34.91 15.63 23.45
N GLN A 11 33.95 14.73 23.65
CA GLN A 11 33.92 13.48 22.87
C GLN A 11 33.53 13.81 21.43
N THR A 12 34.53 14.09 20.60
CA THR A 12 34.43 13.86 19.16
C THR A 12 34.46 12.35 18.96
N LEU A 13 33.32 11.77 18.59
CA LEU A 13 33.29 10.38 18.11
C LEU A 13 34.17 10.31 16.84
N PRO A 14 35.06 9.32 16.72
CA PRO A 14 35.88 9.17 15.53
C PRO A 14 34.96 8.84 14.35
N ILE A 15 35.00 9.68 13.32
CA ILE A 15 34.44 9.36 12.00
C ILE A 15 35.28 8.19 11.48
N SER A 16 34.75 6.98 11.64
CA SER A 16 35.38 5.79 11.09
C SER A 16 35.17 5.83 9.57
N GLU A 17 36.26 6.02 8.82
CA GLU A 17 36.28 5.70 7.40
C GLU A 17 35.75 4.26 7.21
N PRO A 18 34.85 4.01 6.25
CA PRO A 18 34.36 2.66 6.03
C PRO A 18 35.52 1.80 5.50
N ALA A 19 35.90 0.81 6.32
CA ALA A 19 36.90 -0.19 5.98
C ALA A 19 36.52 -0.88 4.67
N GLN A 20 37.43 -0.81 3.69
CA GLN A 20 37.35 -1.58 2.46
C GLN A 20 37.43 -3.07 2.80
N GLY A 21 36.36 -3.81 2.46
CA GLY A 21 36.36 -5.28 2.43
C GLY A 21 35.66 -5.95 3.61
N GLN A 22 34.34 -6.01 3.57
CA GLN A 22 33.56 -7.09 4.19
C GLN A 22 32.20 -7.23 3.47
N PRO A 23 31.63 -8.44 3.41
CA PRO A 23 30.78 -8.92 2.32
C PRO A 23 29.45 -8.18 2.26
N ASP A 24 28.89 -8.15 1.06
CA ASP A 24 27.50 -7.83 0.70
C ASP A 24 26.52 -8.14 1.85
N HIS A 25 26.33 -7.19 2.76
CA HIS A 25 25.26 -7.27 3.73
C HIS A 25 23.99 -7.03 2.94
N GLU A 26 23.24 -8.10 2.67
CA GLU A 26 21.82 -8.04 2.34
C GLU A 26 21.16 -7.10 3.35
N TRP A 27 20.96 -5.84 2.95
CA TRP A 27 20.19 -4.92 3.75
C TRP A 27 18.76 -5.47 3.78
N ALA A 28 18.13 -5.48 4.95
CA ALA A 28 16.68 -5.59 4.99
C ALA A 28 16.11 -4.33 4.31
N LEU A 29 15.11 -4.48 3.44
CA LEU A 29 14.50 -3.38 2.68
C LEU A 29 14.08 -2.23 3.61
N LEU A 30 13.53 -2.59 4.78
CA LEU A 30 13.14 -1.66 5.82
C LEU A 30 14.31 -0.79 6.31
N THR A 31 15.47 -1.39 6.54
CA THR A 31 16.66 -0.68 7.01
C THR A 31 17.16 0.29 5.95
N ALA A 32 17.14 -0.09 4.67
CA ALA A 32 17.53 0.78 3.57
C ALA A 32 16.59 1.99 3.43
N ILE A 33 15.27 1.77 3.53
CA ILE A 33 14.26 2.84 3.48
C ILE A 33 14.42 3.80 4.65
N TYR A 34 14.56 3.30 5.89
CA TYR A 34 14.71 4.19 7.04
C TYR A 34 16.02 4.96 7.03
N ARG A 35 17.10 4.34 6.57
CA ARG A 35 18.37 5.02 6.41
C ARG A 35 18.27 6.15 5.38
N TYR A 36 17.66 5.90 4.22
CA TYR A 36 17.41 6.93 3.22
C TYR A 36 16.63 8.11 3.80
N ARG A 37 15.50 7.85 4.46
CA ARG A 37 14.68 8.91 5.06
C ARG A 37 15.42 9.70 6.14
N ALA A 38 16.20 9.02 6.98
CA ALA A 38 17.00 9.68 8.00
C ALA A 38 18.08 10.58 7.39
N GLU A 39 18.82 10.06 6.40
CA GLU A 39 19.88 10.82 5.71
C GLU A 39 19.30 12.00 4.89
N TRP A 40 18.11 11.83 4.30
CA TRP A 40 17.39 12.91 3.61
C TRP A 40 16.95 14.01 4.57
N ASN A 41 16.34 13.64 5.70
CA ASN A 41 15.93 14.61 6.72
C ASN A 41 17.13 15.35 7.32
N ASP A 42 18.24 14.65 7.55
CA ASP A 42 19.49 15.25 8.02
C ASP A 42 20.06 16.24 6.99
N TYR A 43 20.02 15.89 5.69
CA TYR A 43 20.42 16.78 4.62
C TYR A 43 19.54 18.04 4.59
N LEU A 44 18.21 17.88 4.59
CA LEU A 44 17.26 19.00 4.60
C LEU A 44 17.47 19.91 5.82
N ALA A 45 17.72 19.36 7.00
CA ALA A 45 17.97 20.15 8.20
C ALA A 45 19.27 20.96 8.10
N ARG A 46 20.32 20.39 7.50
CA ARG A 46 21.62 21.06 7.32
C ARG A 46 21.58 22.09 6.20
N SER A 47 20.86 21.81 5.11
CA SER A 47 20.73 22.72 3.97
C SER A 47 19.99 24.02 4.31
N LEU A 48 19.23 24.06 5.42
CA LEU A 48 18.62 25.30 5.92
C LEU A 48 19.64 26.28 6.51
N VAL A 49 20.83 25.80 6.89
CA VAL A 49 21.87 26.57 7.58
C VAL A 49 23.10 26.75 6.69
N ASP A 50 23.40 25.76 5.84
CA ASP A 50 24.56 25.73 4.96
C ASP A 50 24.18 25.15 3.59
N ASP A 51 24.19 26.01 2.56
CA ASP A 51 23.91 25.61 1.17
C ASP A 51 24.94 24.60 0.62
N ALA A 52 26.11 24.47 1.24
CA ALA A 52 27.16 23.50 0.88
C ALA A 52 27.08 22.19 1.66
N ALA A 53 26.00 21.96 2.43
CA ALA A 53 25.83 20.74 3.21
C ALA A 53 25.94 19.47 2.32
N PRO A 54 26.71 18.46 2.74
CA PRO A 54 26.84 17.23 1.96
C PRO A 54 25.54 16.42 1.99
N ASP A 55 25.05 16.07 0.80
CA ASP A 55 23.91 15.17 0.64
C ASP A 55 24.36 13.70 0.75
N LEU A 56 24.29 13.18 1.98
CA LEU A 56 24.62 11.79 2.29
C LEU A 56 23.54 10.80 1.81
N SER A 57 22.31 11.28 1.55
CA SER A 57 21.18 10.43 1.13
C SER A 57 21.43 9.77 -0.22
N LYS A 58 22.29 10.36 -1.07
CA LYS A 58 22.65 9.84 -2.40
C LYS A 58 23.18 8.40 -2.37
N ALA A 59 23.87 8.02 -1.29
CA ALA A 59 24.38 6.66 -1.13
C ALA A 59 23.22 5.67 -0.91
N SER A 60 22.33 5.96 0.04
CA SER A 60 21.15 5.14 0.31
C SER A 60 20.14 5.15 -0.84
N TYR A 61 19.99 6.29 -1.52
CA TYR A 61 19.22 6.42 -2.76
C TYR A 61 19.74 5.47 -3.84
N SER A 62 21.06 5.40 -4.02
CA SER A 62 21.67 4.52 -5.01
C SER A 62 21.39 3.04 -4.71
N VAL A 63 21.42 2.65 -3.43
CA VAL A 63 21.07 1.29 -2.99
C VAL A 63 19.61 0.96 -3.33
N LEU A 64 18.68 1.84 -2.96
CA LEU A 64 17.24 1.64 -3.19
C LEU A 64 16.89 1.65 -4.69
N ARG A 65 17.56 2.48 -5.49
CA ARG A 65 17.36 2.52 -6.95
C ARG A 65 17.72 1.20 -7.63
N THR A 66 18.70 0.48 -7.09
CA THR A 66 19.13 -0.83 -7.61
C THR A 66 18.51 -2.00 -6.86
N TRP A 67 17.45 -1.75 -6.07
CA TRP A 67 16.84 -2.79 -5.25
C TRP A 67 16.08 -3.79 -6.11
N MET A 68 16.53 -5.04 -6.08
CA MET A 68 15.94 -6.13 -6.86
C MET A 68 15.33 -7.22 -5.98
N THR A 69 15.55 -7.16 -4.67
CA THR A 69 15.07 -8.17 -3.72
C THR A 69 13.63 -7.89 -3.34
N PRO A 70 12.73 -8.90 -3.30
CA PRO A 70 11.37 -8.71 -2.80
C PRO A 70 11.37 -8.22 -1.34
N ALA A 71 10.30 -7.55 -0.93
CA ALA A 71 10.04 -7.39 0.50
C ALA A 71 9.91 -8.77 1.16
N THR A 72 10.35 -8.90 2.41
CA THR A 72 10.36 -10.18 3.13
C THR A 72 9.12 -10.38 3.99
N ASN A 73 8.42 -9.29 4.30
CA ASN A 73 7.26 -9.28 5.18
C ASN A 73 6.34 -8.08 4.86
N TRP A 74 5.14 -8.09 5.45
CA TRP A 74 4.14 -7.03 5.28
C TRP A 74 4.69 -5.63 5.60
N HIS A 75 5.51 -5.50 6.65
CA HIS A 75 5.98 -4.19 7.09
C HIS A 75 6.99 -3.59 6.11
N GLU A 76 7.86 -4.42 5.53
CA GLU A 76 8.74 -4.02 4.44
C GLU A 76 7.97 -3.60 3.19
N ALA A 77 6.94 -4.37 2.81
CA ALA A 77 6.10 -4.04 1.66
C ALA A 77 5.34 -2.73 1.88
N GLU A 78 4.78 -2.50 3.07
CA GLU A 78 4.09 -1.27 3.42
C GLU A 78 5.03 -0.05 3.33
N GLN A 79 6.24 -0.15 3.87
CA GLN A 79 7.19 0.97 3.84
C GLN A 79 7.72 1.24 2.44
N ALA A 80 7.94 0.21 1.62
CA ALA A 80 8.32 0.37 0.22
C ALA A 80 7.21 1.06 -0.58
N LEU A 81 5.95 0.67 -0.37
CA LEU A 81 4.81 1.30 -1.02
C LEU A 81 4.66 2.77 -0.62
N LYS A 82 4.79 3.10 0.67
CA LYS A 82 4.77 4.49 1.15
C LYS A 82 5.87 5.33 0.49
N LEU A 83 7.08 4.80 0.41
CA LEU A 83 8.19 5.49 -0.24
C LEU A 83 7.91 5.73 -1.73
N ALA A 84 7.34 4.76 -2.45
CA ALA A 84 6.98 4.95 -3.86
C ALA A 84 5.96 6.09 -4.06
N PHE A 85 4.97 6.22 -3.17
CA PHE A 85 4.01 7.32 -3.22
C PHE A 85 4.63 8.68 -2.87
N GLU A 86 5.44 8.73 -1.82
CA GLU A 86 6.18 9.95 -1.43
C GLU A 86 7.02 10.48 -2.60
N GLU A 87 7.68 9.56 -3.31
CA GLU A 87 8.50 9.90 -4.47
C GLU A 87 7.64 10.31 -5.68
N GLN A 88 6.52 9.65 -5.95
CA GLN A 88 5.59 10.05 -7.01
C GLN A 88 5.04 11.48 -6.81
N GLU A 89 4.71 11.85 -5.57
CA GLU A 89 4.25 13.20 -5.22
C GLU A 89 5.35 14.26 -5.41
N ALA A 90 6.60 13.90 -5.19
CA ALA A 90 7.76 14.77 -5.37
C ALA A 90 8.19 14.90 -6.86
N GLY A 91 7.81 13.96 -7.71
CA GLY A 91 8.11 13.90 -9.14
C GLY A 91 8.63 12.52 -9.57
N ASP A 92 8.61 12.22 -10.87
CA ASP A 92 8.91 10.89 -11.41
C ASP A 92 10.32 10.36 -11.02
N SER A 93 10.39 9.69 -9.87
CA SER A 93 11.64 9.27 -9.25
C SER A 93 12.03 7.85 -9.69
N PRO A 94 13.32 7.62 -9.98
CA PRO A 94 13.88 6.28 -10.16
C PRO A 94 13.68 5.30 -8.99
N LEU A 95 13.17 5.73 -7.83
CA LEU A 95 12.83 4.82 -6.72
C LEU A 95 11.44 4.18 -6.85
N ILE A 96 10.54 4.75 -7.67
CA ILE A 96 9.15 4.29 -7.77
C ILE A 96 9.10 2.82 -8.24
N GLU A 97 9.74 2.54 -9.38
CA GLU A 97 9.76 1.19 -9.97
C GLU A 97 10.35 0.11 -9.05
N PRO A 98 11.57 0.26 -8.48
CA PRO A 98 12.15 -0.77 -7.62
C PRO A 98 11.34 -1.00 -6.32
N MET A 99 10.74 0.04 -5.76
CA MET A 99 9.91 -0.11 -4.55
C MET A 99 8.59 -0.83 -4.87
N LEU A 100 7.91 -0.48 -5.95
CA LEU A 100 6.71 -1.20 -6.40
C LEU A 100 7.04 -2.65 -6.76
N LYS A 101 8.18 -2.90 -7.40
CA LYS A 101 8.64 -4.25 -7.71
C LYS A 101 8.87 -5.09 -6.45
N ALA A 102 9.52 -4.52 -5.44
CA ALA A 102 9.74 -5.23 -4.17
C ALA A 102 8.40 -5.63 -3.49
N VAL A 103 7.38 -4.79 -3.60
CA VAL A 103 6.01 -5.07 -3.09
C VAL A 103 5.32 -6.14 -3.91
N ILE A 104 5.31 -6.01 -5.24
CA ILE A 104 4.64 -6.95 -6.15
C ILE A 104 5.25 -8.35 -6.00
N ASP A 105 6.58 -8.45 -5.98
CA ASP A 105 7.26 -9.74 -5.86
C ASP A 105 6.98 -10.37 -4.48
N TRP A 106 6.87 -9.58 -3.41
CA TRP A 106 6.42 -10.08 -2.10
C TRP A 106 4.99 -10.61 -2.15
N MET A 107 4.05 -9.86 -2.73
CA MET A 107 2.66 -10.32 -2.87
C MET A 107 2.55 -11.62 -3.68
N GLN A 108 3.35 -11.75 -4.74
CA GLN A 108 3.40 -12.98 -5.55
C GLN A 108 3.99 -14.16 -4.78
N ASN A 109 5.02 -13.91 -3.97
CA ASN A 109 5.62 -14.92 -3.10
C ASN A 109 4.64 -15.36 -2.01
N GLU A 110 3.92 -14.43 -1.39
CA GLU A 110 2.92 -14.73 -0.37
C GLU A 110 1.77 -15.54 -0.95
N ARG A 111 1.25 -15.16 -2.11
CA ARG A 111 0.24 -15.92 -2.86
C ARG A 111 0.71 -17.33 -3.26
N SER A 112 2.00 -17.50 -3.46
CA SER A 112 2.58 -18.81 -3.78
C SER A 112 2.72 -19.65 -2.52
N ARG A 113 3.14 -19.06 -1.39
CA ARG A 113 3.18 -19.71 -0.08
C ARG A 113 1.80 -20.17 0.37
N GLU A 114 0.78 -19.33 0.21
CA GLU A 114 -0.62 -19.67 0.44
C GLU A 114 -1.06 -20.84 -0.46
N ARG A 115 -0.75 -20.80 -1.77
CA ARG A 115 -1.08 -21.91 -2.68
C ARG A 115 -0.38 -23.23 -2.37
N PHE A 116 0.83 -23.20 -1.81
CA PHE A 116 1.53 -24.41 -1.38
C PHE A 116 1.14 -24.87 0.04
N ALA A 117 0.62 -23.96 0.88
CA ALA A 117 0.01 -24.31 2.16
C ALA A 117 -1.40 -24.92 1.96
N VAL A 118 -2.11 -24.54 0.90
CA VAL A 118 -3.42 -25.09 0.50
C VAL A 118 -3.22 -26.32 -0.39
N VAL A 119 -2.72 -27.40 0.20
CA VAL A 119 -3.06 -28.78 -0.22
C VAL A 119 -3.82 -29.43 0.93
N THR A 120 -4.98 -28.83 1.26
CA THR A 120 -6.06 -29.50 1.96
C THR A 120 -7.37 -29.10 1.28
N ASN A 121 -8.24 -30.09 1.05
CA ASN A 121 -9.59 -29.90 0.50
C ASN A 121 -10.47 -29.17 1.53
N ASP A 122 -10.27 -27.87 1.72
CA ASP A 122 -11.12 -27.07 2.60
C ASP A 122 -12.08 -26.22 1.78
N GLU A 123 -13.37 -26.36 2.08
CA GLU A 123 -14.41 -25.48 1.56
C GLU A 123 -14.07 -24.01 1.89
N PRO A 124 -14.39 -23.06 1.01
CA PRO A 124 -14.15 -21.64 1.27
C PRO A 124 -14.82 -21.25 2.59
N SER A 125 -14.10 -20.52 3.45
CA SER A 125 -14.63 -20.06 4.72
C SER A 125 -15.95 -19.31 4.51
N ASP A 126 -16.88 -19.41 5.47
CA ASP A 126 -18.17 -18.71 5.40
C ASP A 126 -18.00 -17.20 5.15
N GLU A 127 -16.89 -16.63 5.61
CA GLU A 127 -16.47 -15.26 5.36
C GLU A 127 -16.23 -14.98 3.87
N LEU A 128 -15.41 -15.81 3.20
CA LEU A 128 -15.15 -15.70 1.77
C LEU A 128 -16.41 -15.91 0.93
N VAL A 129 -17.31 -16.79 1.36
CA VAL A 129 -18.60 -17.00 0.72
C VAL A 129 -19.46 -15.73 0.80
N ARG A 130 -19.53 -15.07 1.96
CA ARG A 130 -20.29 -13.82 2.13
C ARG A 130 -19.71 -12.67 1.29
N ILE A 131 -18.40 -12.47 1.33
CA ILE A 131 -17.71 -11.42 0.55
C ILE A 131 -17.85 -11.69 -0.95
N GLY A 132 -17.65 -12.94 -1.37
CA GLY A 132 -17.84 -13.37 -2.76
C GLY A 132 -19.26 -13.11 -3.26
N LYS A 133 -20.27 -13.35 -2.42
CA LYS A 133 -21.67 -13.04 -2.74
C LYS A 133 -21.91 -11.54 -2.93
N LEU A 134 -21.41 -10.69 -2.02
CA LEU A 134 -21.54 -9.24 -2.14
C LEU A 134 -20.87 -8.72 -3.42
N ILE A 135 -19.67 -9.22 -3.75
CA ILE A 135 -18.95 -8.89 -4.98
C ILE A 135 -19.73 -9.33 -6.22
N ALA A 136 -20.28 -10.55 -6.21
CA ALA A 136 -21.05 -11.09 -7.34
C ALA A 136 -22.33 -10.29 -7.58
N GLU A 137 -23.09 -9.97 -6.52
CA GLU A 137 -24.29 -9.13 -6.60
C GLU A 137 -23.94 -7.73 -7.13
N HIS A 138 -22.85 -7.13 -6.65
CA HIS A 138 -22.39 -5.82 -7.12
C HIS A 138 -22.06 -5.85 -8.61
N ARG A 139 -21.30 -6.85 -9.08
CA ARG A 139 -20.96 -7.02 -10.50
C ARG A 139 -22.22 -7.18 -11.36
N GLN A 140 -23.19 -7.95 -10.89
CA GLN A 140 -24.46 -8.12 -11.60
C GLN A 140 -25.25 -6.81 -11.70
N THR A 141 -25.33 -6.03 -10.62
CA THR A 141 -25.95 -4.69 -10.64
C THR A 141 -25.26 -3.78 -11.67
N LEU A 142 -23.94 -3.78 -11.73
CA LEU A 142 -23.19 -2.98 -12.71
C LEU A 142 -23.39 -3.42 -14.16
N LEU A 143 -23.55 -4.72 -14.39
CA LEU A 143 -23.87 -5.25 -15.73
C LEU A 143 -25.26 -4.77 -16.17
N LEU A 144 -26.25 -4.91 -15.30
CA LEU A 144 -27.60 -4.41 -15.57
C LEU A 144 -27.59 -2.90 -15.81
N TRP A 145 -26.86 -2.15 -14.99
CA TRP A 145 -26.69 -0.71 -15.16
C TRP A 145 -26.05 -0.37 -16.53
N SER A 146 -25.03 -1.11 -16.95
CA SER A 146 -24.40 -0.92 -18.26
C SER A 146 -25.35 -1.18 -19.42
N ASP A 147 -26.27 -2.13 -19.26
CA ASP A 147 -27.26 -2.48 -20.28
C ASP A 147 -28.37 -1.43 -20.37
N VAL A 148 -28.86 -0.93 -19.23
CA VAL A 148 -30.02 -0.01 -19.19
C VAL A 148 -29.66 1.48 -19.15
N GLY A 149 -28.45 1.82 -18.70
CA GLY A 149 -27.96 3.19 -18.49
C GLY A 149 -28.12 4.10 -19.70
N PRO A 150 -27.72 3.68 -20.92
CA PRO A 150 -27.89 4.51 -22.12
C PRO A 150 -29.35 4.85 -22.45
N PHE A 151 -30.32 4.06 -21.99
CA PHE A 151 -31.73 4.36 -22.22
C PHE A 151 -32.30 5.38 -21.22
N ALA A 152 -31.59 5.68 -20.13
CA ALA A 152 -31.98 6.70 -19.17
C ALA A 152 -31.31 8.06 -19.42
N ASP A 153 -30.39 8.15 -20.38
CA ASP A 153 -29.71 9.38 -20.76
C ASP A 153 -30.54 10.16 -21.79
N GLU A 154 -31.05 11.35 -21.41
CA GLU A 154 -31.83 12.23 -22.28
C GLU A 154 -31.09 12.65 -23.55
N SER A 155 -29.76 12.52 -23.57
CA SER A 155 -28.92 12.79 -24.75
C SER A 155 -28.76 11.59 -25.69
N ASP A 156 -29.09 10.37 -25.26
CA ASP A 156 -29.07 9.18 -26.12
C ASP A 156 -30.33 9.14 -26.99
N LYS A 157 -30.16 8.84 -28.28
CA LYS A 157 -31.26 8.68 -29.25
C LYS A 157 -32.25 7.57 -28.90
N ARG A 158 -31.89 6.67 -27.99
CA ARG A 158 -32.71 5.55 -27.51
C ARG A 158 -33.39 5.86 -26.18
N PHE A 159 -33.31 7.11 -25.69
CA PHE A 159 -33.89 7.51 -24.43
C PHE A 159 -35.33 7.02 -24.25
N ASP A 160 -35.57 6.39 -23.10
CA ASP A 160 -36.88 5.98 -22.61
C ASP A 160 -37.03 6.49 -21.18
N PRO A 161 -37.94 7.45 -20.92
CA PRO A 161 -38.15 7.99 -19.58
C PRO A 161 -38.61 6.94 -18.56
N ALA A 162 -39.11 5.78 -18.99
CA ALA A 162 -39.41 4.66 -18.10
C ALA A 162 -38.14 3.99 -17.52
N MET A 163 -36.97 4.17 -18.16
CA MET A 163 -35.70 3.61 -17.71
C MET A 163 -35.00 4.47 -16.65
N VAL A 164 -35.33 5.75 -16.54
CA VAL A 164 -34.81 6.67 -15.51
C VAL A 164 -34.99 6.10 -14.09
N PRO A 165 -36.21 5.74 -13.62
CA PRO A 165 -36.38 5.19 -12.28
C PRO A 165 -35.72 3.81 -12.11
N VAL A 166 -35.49 3.06 -13.18
CA VAL A 166 -34.78 1.76 -13.13
C VAL A 166 -33.29 1.99 -12.87
N VAL A 167 -32.68 2.95 -13.55
CA VAL A 167 -31.27 3.33 -13.35
C VAL A 167 -31.06 3.92 -11.95
N GLU A 168 -31.94 4.80 -11.47
CA GLU A 168 -31.88 5.34 -10.10
C GLU A 168 -31.93 4.23 -9.02
N LEU A 169 -32.76 3.19 -9.24
CA LEU A 169 -32.80 2.02 -8.36
C LEU A 169 -31.50 1.21 -8.40
N LEU A 170 -30.89 1.07 -9.56
CA LEU A 170 -29.60 0.38 -9.72
C LEU A 170 -28.47 1.17 -9.07
N ASP A 171 -28.42 2.50 -9.19
CA ASP A 171 -27.46 3.37 -8.52
C ASP A 171 -27.57 3.23 -7.00
N LYS A 172 -28.80 3.27 -6.48
CA LYS A 172 -29.06 3.06 -5.05
C LYS A 172 -28.58 1.67 -4.61
N ARG A 173 -28.88 0.63 -5.39
CA ARG A 173 -28.48 -0.74 -5.08
C ARG A 173 -26.96 -0.93 -5.12
N GLU A 174 -26.28 -0.28 -6.07
CA GLU A 174 -24.82 -0.26 -6.14
C GLU A 174 -24.24 0.34 -4.86
N ALA A 175 -24.72 1.52 -4.45
CA ALA A 175 -24.25 2.19 -3.23
C ALA A 175 -24.48 1.34 -1.97
N GLU A 176 -25.64 0.68 -1.85
CA GLU A 176 -25.95 -0.24 -0.75
C GLU A 176 -24.98 -1.43 -0.72
N LEU A 177 -24.70 -2.04 -1.88
CA LEU A 177 -23.81 -3.19 -2.00
C LEU A 177 -22.36 -2.82 -1.72
N LEU A 178 -21.91 -1.66 -2.20
CA LEU A 178 -20.58 -1.13 -1.94
C LEU A 178 -20.40 -0.86 -0.43
N GLN A 179 -21.39 -0.22 0.20
CA GLN A 179 -21.35 0.05 1.64
C GLN A 179 -21.40 -1.24 2.46
N ALA A 180 -22.23 -2.21 2.06
CA ALA A 180 -22.27 -3.52 2.69
C ALA A 180 -20.92 -4.24 2.57
N LEU A 181 -20.31 -4.21 1.38
CA LEU A 181 -18.97 -4.76 1.17
C LEU A 181 -17.93 -4.08 2.06
N ILE A 182 -17.92 -2.74 2.13
CA ILE A 182 -17.02 -1.96 3.00
C ILE A 182 -17.20 -2.33 4.48
N ASN A 183 -18.44 -2.52 4.92
CA ASN A 183 -18.76 -2.85 6.31
C ASN A 183 -18.59 -4.33 6.67
N GLU A 184 -18.53 -5.23 5.69
CA GLU A 184 -18.37 -6.66 5.94
C GLU A 184 -17.06 -6.92 6.71
N PRO A 185 -17.12 -7.54 7.90
CA PRO A 185 -15.94 -7.79 8.70
C PRO A 185 -15.02 -8.77 7.98
N VAL A 186 -13.73 -8.46 7.99
CA VAL A 186 -12.68 -9.31 7.43
C VAL A 186 -11.74 -9.80 8.51
N SER A 187 -11.38 -11.08 8.45
CA SER A 187 -10.51 -11.77 9.40
C SER A 187 -9.45 -12.64 8.72
N SER A 188 -9.62 -12.98 7.44
CA SER A 188 -8.65 -13.73 6.63
C SER A 188 -7.95 -12.87 5.58
N ILE A 189 -6.72 -13.24 5.21
CA ILE A 189 -5.93 -12.51 4.21
C ILE A 189 -6.62 -12.58 2.85
N GLU A 190 -7.18 -13.73 2.51
CA GLU A 190 -7.92 -13.98 1.27
C GLU A 190 -9.16 -13.08 1.15
N ALA A 191 -9.89 -12.89 2.26
CA ALA A 191 -11.04 -11.98 2.32
C ALA A 191 -10.62 -10.52 2.11
N ILE A 192 -9.51 -10.12 2.73
CA ILE A 192 -8.91 -8.79 2.58
C ILE A 192 -8.51 -8.55 1.12
N GLN A 193 -7.82 -9.51 0.50
CA GLN A 193 -7.39 -9.44 -0.90
C GLN A 193 -8.59 -9.37 -1.86
N ALA A 194 -9.59 -10.23 -1.67
CA ALA A 194 -10.79 -10.25 -2.52
C ALA A 194 -11.57 -8.93 -2.47
N LYS A 195 -11.78 -8.40 -1.25
CA LYS A 195 -12.46 -7.12 -1.02
C LYS A 195 -11.64 -5.94 -1.55
N GLY A 196 -10.34 -5.91 -1.28
CA GLY A 196 -9.43 -4.86 -1.74
C GLY A 196 -9.30 -4.81 -3.26
N ALA A 197 -9.15 -5.94 -3.92
CA ALA A 197 -9.07 -6.02 -5.38
C ALA A 197 -10.36 -5.54 -6.05
N HIS A 198 -11.53 -5.89 -5.50
CA HIS A 198 -12.81 -5.42 -6.05
C HIS A 198 -13.00 -3.92 -5.85
N LEU A 199 -12.67 -3.37 -4.67
CA LEU A 199 -12.76 -1.93 -4.42
C LEU A 199 -11.75 -1.11 -5.25
N ALA A 200 -10.54 -1.63 -5.46
CA ALA A 200 -9.55 -0.99 -6.34
C ALA A 200 -10.04 -0.94 -7.80
N ALA A 201 -10.65 -2.02 -8.29
CA ALA A 201 -11.26 -2.04 -9.62
C ALA A 201 -12.46 -1.09 -9.74
N MET A 202 -13.14 -0.78 -8.63
CA MET A 202 -14.20 0.24 -8.61
C MET A 202 -13.63 1.66 -8.62
N HIS A 203 -12.50 1.91 -7.97
CA HIS A 203 -11.88 3.25 -7.95
C HIS A 203 -11.49 3.75 -9.35
N GLU A 204 -11.11 2.85 -10.25
CA GLU A 204 -10.85 3.16 -11.66
C GLU A 204 -12.11 3.53 -12.46
N ARG A 205 -13.31 3.17 -11.97
CA ARG A 205 -14.59 3.34 -12.67
C ARG A 205 -15.49 4.42 -12.07
N SER A 206 -15.53 4.49 -10.74
CA SER A 206 -16.32 5.44 -9.96
C SER A 206 -15.37 6.08 -8.97
N SER A 207 -15.34 7.41 -8.92
CA SER A 207 -14.46 8.22 -8.07
C SER A 207 -14.73 7.93 -6.59
N LEU A 208 -14.24 6.80 -6.10
CA LEU A 208 -14.37 6.36 -4.71
C LEU A 208 -13.77 7.45 -3.84
N SER A 209 -14.59 8.07 -3.00
CA SER A 209 -14.15 9.18 -2.16
C SER A 209 -13.05 8.68 -1.21
N TYR A 210 -12.13 9.58 -0.88
CA TYR A 210 -11.08 9.35 0.10
C TYR A 210 -11.63 8.77 1.43
N GLU A 211 -12.84 9.17 1.83
CA GLU A 211 -13.52 8.66 3.03
C GLU A 211 -13.86 7.16 2.93
N ALA A 212 -14.26 6.66 1.75
CA ALA A 212 -14.55 5.25 1.54
C ALA A 212 -13.28 4.40 1.54
N ALA A 213 -12.20 4.90 0.93
CA ALA A 213 -10.88 4.26 1.01
C ALA A 213 -10.34 4.25 2.45
N PHE A 214 -10.53 5.34 3.20
CA PHE A 214 -10.13 5.44 4.60
C PHE A 214 -10.95 4.52 5.51
N ALA A 215 -12.27 4.42 5.33
CA ALA A 215 -13.14 3.51 6.08
C ALA A 215 -12.76 2.04 5.84
N PHE A 216 -12.40 1.69 4.60
CA PHE A 216 -11.85 0.37 4.26
C PHE A 216 -10.52 0.11 4.99
N VAL A 217 -9.58 1.07 4.97
CA VAL A 217 -8.31 0.96 5.69
C VAL A 217 -8.52 0.88 7.22
N ALA A 218 -9.51 1.59 7.74
CA ALA A 218 -9.88 1.55 9.16
C ALA A 218 -10.48 0.20 9.59
N SER A 219 -11.10 -0.55 8.68
CA SER A 219 -11.62 -1.89 8.96
C SER A 219 -10.51 -2.90 9.30
N PHE A 220 -9.27 -2.67 8.82
CA PHE A 220 -8.08 -3.45 9.21
C PHE A 220 -7.59 -3.18 10.63
N ARG A 221 -8.00 -2.06 11.25
CA ARG A 221 -7.63 -1.71 12.63
C ARG A 221 -8.51 -2.39 13.67
N ASN A 222 -9.41 -3.28 13.27
CA ASN A 222 -10.22 -4.04 14.21
C ASN A 222 -9.31 -5.00 15.01
N PRO A 223 -9.17 -4.83 16.33
CA PRO A 223 -8.24 -5.61 17.17
C PRO A 223 -8.56 -7.11 17.26
N ASN A 224 -9.65 -7.56 16.62
CA ASN A 224 -10.02 -8.97 16.51
C ASN A 224 -9.41 -9.67 15.28
N VAL A 225 -8.73 -8.97 14.37
CA VAL A 225 -7.94 -9.60 13.30
C VAL A 225 -6.66 -10.14 13.91
N ARG A 226 -6.73 -11.39 14.40
CA ARG A 226 -5.53 -12.15 14.77
C ARG A 226 -4.89 -12.67 13.50
N ILE A 227 -3.91 -11.94 12.98
CA ILE A 227 -2.94 -12.49 12.04
C ILE A 227 -2.21 -13.59 12.82
N ALA A 228 -2.43 -14.85 12.43
CA ALA A 228 -1.72 -15.98 13.03
C ALA A 228 -0.21 -15.73 12.86
N ARG A 229 0.52 -15.79 13.99
CA ARG A 229 1.97 -15.65 14.03
C ARG A 229 2.68 -16.82 13.37
#